data_AF-A0A168LEZ4-F1
#
_entry.id   AF-A0A168LEZ4-F1
#
_cell.length_a   1.000
_cell.length_b   1.000
_cell.length_c   1.000
_cell.angle_alpha   90.00
_cell.angle_beta   90.00
_cell.angle_gamma   90.00
#
_symmetry.space_group_name_H-M   'P 1'
#
loop_
_entity.id
_entity.type
_entity.pdbx_description
1 polymer ?
#
loop_
_entity_poly.entity_id
_entity_poly.type
_entity_poly.pdbx_seq_one_letter_code
_entity_poly.pdbx_strand_id
1 'polypeptide(L)'
;MNSNVSKASNKWWVSTAAAAILGVTLIASGFVSPVMADTFKQIPGLGQIYSLWGEKNLDPGVQQAEDFITNVNQSVTHGKITMNIPTLLFDGTRILMNITTPGNRLASEPNSPPSDANKGAVDTLEVLYKGQSLNSGYEFMDGETGSSLIVDVTSTTSTDQTVQFPDQFDLTVNVTLKGYDVPFQFVVPVKRSTPITVLTSEETKHHDNINLQNSMLEITPMTTQLSVEYKTKPGQNVEEMLASIPSKYEGANGGVIGLSFDIEDENGVQLKPIKGHPLSESYKIQFEPFKTLPSTVTIKPYLIVSEGHAPAGVVGRWEDKNIVKEYIPELETVFSVQ
;
A
#
# COMPACT_ATOMS: atom_id res chain seq x y z
N MET A 1 -25.82 34.52 -69.91
CA MET A 1 -24.45 34.77 -69.42
C MET A 1 -24.47 34.67 -67.90
N ASN A 2 -23.67 33.74 -67.37
CA ASN A 2 -23.14 33.61 -66.00
C ASN A 2 -24.15 33.51 -64.83
N SER A 3 -24.43 32.32 -64.27
CA SER A 3 -23.60 31.43 -63.41
C SER A 3 -23.41 31.94 -61.97
N ASN A 4 -23.93 31.19 -61.00
CA ASN A 4 -23.34 30.78 -59.71
C ASN A 4 -24.46 30.50 -58.70
N VAL A 5 -24.81 29.25 -58.45
CA VAL A 5 -24.15 28.22 -57.62
C VAL A 5 -24.40 28.42 -56.12
N SER A 6 -24.89 27.33 -55.54
CA SER A 6 -25.35 27.05 -54.18
C SER A 6 -24.31 27.24 -53.08
N LYS A 7 -24.79 27.37 -51.84
CA LYS A 7 -24.30 26.59 -50.69
C LYS A 7 -25.26 26.71 -49.50
N ALA A 8 -26.06 25.66 -49.29
CA ALA A 8 -26.54 25.30 -47.98
C ALA A 8 -25.34 24.79 -47.16
N SER A 9 -25.16 25.29 -45.94
CA SER A 9 -24.24 24.70 -44.96
C SER A 9 -24.98 24.60 -43.63
N ASN A 10 -25.51 23.41 -43.35
CA ASN A 10 -26.01 23.06 -42.03
C ASN A 10 -24.80 22.82 -41.14
N LYS A 11 -24.59 23.70 -40.17
CA LYS A 11 -23.56 23.59 -39.14
C LYS A 11 -23.87 22.39 -38.24
N TRP A 12 -22.86 21.53 -38.07
CA TRP A 12 -22.77 20.53 -37.02
C TRP A 12 -23.02 21.16 -35.64
N TRP A 13 -23.91 20.55 -34.87
CA TRP A 13 -24.01 20.75 -33.43
C TRP A 13 -23.04 19.79 -32.76
N VAL A 14 -21.93 20.33 -32.24
CA VAL A 14 -21.01 19.61 -31.37
C VAL A 14 -21.69 19.52 -30.00
N SER A 15 -21.97 18.29 -29.57
CA SER A 15 -22.47 17.99 -28.23
C SER A 15 -21.33 18.18 -27.22
N THR A 16 -21.40 19.24 -26.42
CA THR A 16 -20.50 19.47 -25.30
C THR A 16 -20.90 18.53 -24.16
N ALA A 17 -20.12 17.46 -23.95
CA ALA A 17 -20.22 16.65 -22.74
C ALA A 17 -19.76 17.51 -21.55
N ALA A 18 -20.70 17.86 -20.67
CA ALA A 18 -20.38 18.49 -19.40
C ALA A 18 -19.66 17.45 -18.51
N ALA A 19 -18.39 17.71 -18.20
CA ALA A 19 -17.67 16.95 -17.19
C ALA A 19 -18.30 17.22 -15.82
N ALA A 20 -18.89 16.19 -15.22
CA ALA A 20 -19.34 16.25 -13.84
C ALA A 20 -18.10 16.24 -12.93
N ILE A 21 -17.80 17.39 -12.32
CA ILE A 21 -16.88 17.49 -11.20
C ILE A 21 -17.58 16.80 -10.02
N LEU A 22 -17.09 15.62 -9.65
CA LEU A 22 -17.57 14.90 -8.47
C LEU A 22 -17.18 15.69 -7.22
N GLY A 23 -18.18 15.91 -6.38
CA GLY A 23 -18.11 16.78 -5.21
C GLY A 23 -17.16 16.29 -4.13
N VAL A 24 -16.41 17.24 -3.59
CA VAL A 24 -15.70 17.16 -2.32
C VAL A 24 -16.71 16.81 -1.23
N THR A 25 -16.60 15.62 -0.66
CA THR A 25 -17.28 15.28 0.59
C THR A 25 -16.33 15.60 1.74
N LEU A 26 -16.62 16.71 2.43
CA LEU A 26 -16.03 17.03 3.74
C LEU A 26 -16.48 15.95 4.75
N ILE A 27 -15.58 15.03 5.08
CA ILE A 27 -15.70 14.24 6.31
C ILE A 27 -14.66 14.78 7.29
N ALA A 28 -15.06 15.80 8.04
CA ALA A 28 -14.39 16.18 9.26
C ALA A 28 -14.81 15.21 10.37
N SER A 29 -14.07 14.12 10.55
CA SER A 29 -14.12 13.35 11.80
C SER A 29 -12.78 12.67 12.03
N GLY A 30 -12.09 13.08 13.11
CA GLY A 30 -10.83 12.48 13.55
C GLY A 30 -10.94 10.97 13.71
N PHE A 31 -9.92 10.26 13.24
CA PHE A 31 -9.91 8.82 12.96
C PHE A 31 -9.83 7.91 14.18
N VAL A 32 -10.50 8.22 15.30
CA VAL A 32 -10.57 7.30 16.44
C VAL A 32 -11.88 7.47 17.21
N SER A 33 -12.72 6.44 17.26
CA SER A 33 -13.76 6.28 18.30
C SER A 33 -13.29 5.24 19.32
N PRO A 34 -12.83 5.64 20.52
CA PRO A 34 -12.42 4.71 21.58
C PRO A 34 -13.53 3.75 22.03
N VAL A 35 -14.79 4.06 21.73
CA VAL A 35 -15.97 3.32 22.18
C VAL A 35 -16.21 2.04 21.36
N MET A 36 -15.70 1.96 20.13
CA MET A 36 -15.84 0.76 19.28
C MET A 36 -14.77 -0.30 19.55
N ALA A 37 -13.59 0.10 20.04
CA ALA A 37 -12.45 -0.80 20.25
C ALA A 37 -12.75 -1.98 21.18
N ASP A 38 -13.56 -1.75 22.21
CA ASP A 38 -13.98 -2.80 23.14
C ASP A 38 -15.13 -3.67 22.62
N THR A 39 -15.83 -3.20 21.57
CA THR A 39 -16.94 -3.94 20.93
C THR A 39 -16.42 -4.94 19.90
N PHE A 40 -15.37 -4.60 19.13
CA PHE A 40 -14.80 -5.49 18.12
C PHE A 40 -13.92 -6.62 18.68
N LYS A 41 -13.30 -6.43 19.86
CA LYS A 41 -12.61 -7.50 20.61
C LYS A 41 -13.49 -8.72 20.89
N GLN A 42 -14.82 -8.54 20.91
CA GLN A 42 -15.78 -9.58 21.29
C GLN A 42 -16.28 -10.41 20.09
N ILE A 43 -15.96 -10.02 18.84
CA ILE A 43 -16.38 -10.76 17.65
C ILE A 43 -15.22 -11.70 17.22
N PRO A 44 -15.42 -13.03 17.22
CA PRO A 44 -14.38 -13.98 16.82
C PRO A 44 -13.82 -13.66 15.41
N GLY A 45 -12.52 -13.38 15.33
CA GLY A 45 -11.80 -13.08 14.08
C GLY A 45 -11.61 -11.60 13.75
N LEU A 46 -12.48 -10.69 14.22
CA LEU A 46 -12.38 -9.22 14.00
C LEU A 46 -11.31 -8.57 14.87
N GLY A 47 -11.25 -8.93 16.16
CA GLY A 47 -10.22 -8.42 17.06
C GLY A 47 -8.79 -8.85 16.72
N GLN A 48 -8.59 -9.82 15.81
CA GLN A 48 -7.26 -10.40 15.56
C GLN A 48 -6.36 -9.51 14.70
N ILE A 49 -6.87 -8.81 13.68
CA ILE A 49 -6.03 -7.87 12.90
C ILE A 49 -5.57 -6.73 13.83
N TYR A 50 -6.47 -6.21 14.66
CA TYR A 50 -6.13 -5.16 15.63
C TYR A 50 -5.17 -5.65 16.73
N SER A 51 -5.56 -6.67 17.51
CA SER A 51 -4.79 -7.14 18.68
C SER A 51 -3.51 -7.89 18.32
N LEU A 52 -3.50 -8.66 17.22
CA LEU A 52 -2.35 -9.50 16.87
C LEU A 52 -1.38 -8.81 15.93
N TRP A 53 -1.85 -7.90 15.05
CA TRP A 53 -0.97 -7.13 14.17
C TRP A 53 -0.80 -5.69 14.64
N GLY A 54 -1.89 -4.95 14.82
CA GLY A 54 -1.85 -3.54 15.21
C GLY A 54 -1.04 -3.29 16.49
N GLU A 55 -1.31 -4.02 17.56
CA GLU A 55 -0.57 -3.90 18.83
C GLU A 55 0.85 -4.48 18.74
N LYS A 56 0.99 -5.72 18.25
CA LYS A 56 2.29 -6.43 18.19
C LYS A 56 3.31 -5.74 17.30
N ASN A 57 2.89 -5.28 16.12
CA ASN A 57 3.76 -4.64 15.14
C ASN A 57 3.78 -3.11 15.29
N LEU A 58 3.08 -2.57 16.30
CA LEU A 58 2.95 -1.14 16.54
C LEU A 58 2.54 -0.40 15.27
N ASP A 59 1.58 -0.94 14.52
CA ASP A 59 1.13 -0.40 13.23
C ASP A 59 0.02 0.65 13.48
N PRO A 60 0.34 1.95 13.47
CA PRO A 60 -0.65 3.00 13.78
C PRO A 60 -1.78 3.08 12.75
N GLY A 61 -1.56 2.56 11.55
CA GLY A 61 -2.58 2.42 10.50
C GLY A 61 -3.70 1.50 10.93
N VAL A 62 -3.33 0.31 11.36
CA VAL A 62 -4.29 -0.71 11.81
C VAL A 62 -5.00 -0.28 13.08
N GLN A 63 -4.29 0.40 14.00
CA GLN A 63 -4.89 0.89 15.24
C GLN A 63 -5.94 1.98 15.00
N GLN A 64 -5.76 2.82 13.98
CA GLN A 64 -6.72 3.87 13.62
C GLN A 64 -7.85 3.35 12.73
N ALA A 65 -7.60 2.29 11.97
CA ALA A 65 -8.55 1.78 10.99
C ALA A 65 -9.48 0.67 11.51
N GLU A 66 -9.59 0.51 12.84
CA GLU A 66 -10.40 -0.53 13.47
C GLU A 66 -11.87 -0.50 13.01
N ASP A 67 -12.45 0.69 12.88
CA ASP A 67 -13.82 0.90 12.44
C ASP A 67 -14.07 0.52 10.95
N PHE A 68 -12.99 0.26 10.20
CA PHE A 68 -13.06 -0.04 8.76
C PHE A 68 -12.83 -1.52 8.44
N ILE A 69 -12.68 -2.38 9.44
CA ILE A 69 -12.52 -3.82 9.20
C ILE A 69 -13.83 -4.38 8.64
N THR A 70 -13.74 -5.07 7.51
CA THR A 70 -14.87 -5.68 6.82
C THR A 70 -14.96 -7.18 7.15
N ASN A 71 -16.17 -7.64 7.46
CA ASN A 71 -16.48 -9.07 7.57
C ASN A 71 -16.71 -9.66 6.20
N VAL A 72 -15.86 -10.60 5.79
CA VAL A 72 -15.99 -11.32 4.51
C VAL A 72 -16.46 -12.76 4.70
N ASN A 73 -16.24 -13.34 5.89
CA ASN A 73 -16.74 -14.65 6.34
C ASN A 73 -16.62 -15.77 5.30
N GLN A 74 -15.51 -15.79 4.56
CA GLN A 74 -15.26 -16.84 3.58
C GLN A 74 -14.76 -18.09 4.28
N SER A 75 -15.24 -19.26 3.85
CA SER A 75 -14.92 -20.54 4.44
C SER A 75 -14.80 -21.61 3.36
N VAL A 76 -13.73 -22.40 3.41
CA VAL A 76 -13.47 -23.52 2.49
C VAL A 76 -13.18 -24.75 3.33
N THR A 77 -13.86 -25.85 3.02
CA THR A 77 -13.74 -27.10 3.77
C THR A 77 -13.32 -28.25 2.86
N HIS A 78 -12.20 -28.89 3.19
CA HIS A 78 -11.76 -30.14 2.58
C HIS A 78 -11.77 -31.24 3.63
N GLY A 79 -12.69 -32.20 3.47
CA GLY A 79 -12.86 -33.29 4.42
C GLY A 79 -13.24 -32.78 5.82
N LYS A 80 -12.31 -32.86 6.78
CA LYS A 80 -12.50 -32.42 8.17
C LYS A 80 -11.78 -31.10 8.49
N ILE A 81 -11.14 -30.49 7.51
CA ILE A 81 -10.36 -29.27 7.70
C ILE A 81 -11.12 -28.12 7.08
N THR A 82 -11.36 -27.09 7.89
CA THR A 82 -11.99 -25.84 7.48
C THR A 82 -11.01 -24.71 7.70
N MET A 83 -10.77 -23.94 6.65
CA MET A 83 -10.04 -22.68 6.73
C MET A 83 -11.02 -21.53 6.47
N ASN A 84 -10.81 -20.42 7.15
CA ASN A 84 -11.68 -19.25 7.06
C ASN A 84 -10.87 -17.99 6.84
N ILE A 85 -11.44 -17.07 6.06
CA ILE A 85 -11.03 -15.67 6.00
C ILE A 85 -12.20 -14.90 6.60
N PRO A 86 -12.20 -14.66 7.92
CA PRO A 86 -13.34 -13.99 8.55
C PRO A 86 -13.37 -12.51 8.18
N THR A 87 -12.19 -11.87 8.08
CA THR A 87 -12.06 -10.42 8.09
C THR A 87 -10.95 -9.92 7.17
N LEU A 88 -11.16 -8.72 6.64
CA LEU A 88 -10.25 -8.01 5.76
C LEU A 88 -10.32 -6.50 6.03
N LEU A 89 -9.21 -5.80 5.86
CA LEU A 89 -9.13 -4.36 5.79
C LEU A 89 -8.51 -3.96 4.45
N PHE A 90 -9.12 -3.01 3.75
CA PHE A 90 -8.60 -2.46 2.50
C PHE A 90 -8.87 -0.96 2.43
N ASP A 91 -7.80 -0.19 2.27
CA ASP A 91 -7.86 1.28 2.25
C ASP A 91 -7.69 1.90 0.85
N GLY A 92 -7.50 1.08 -0.18
CA GLY A 92 -7.14 1.52 -1.54
C GLY A 92 -5.69 1.17 -1.92
N THR A 93 -4.79 1.09 -0.93
CA THR A 93 -3.33 0.96 -1.13
C THR A 93 -2.75 -0.31 -0.51
N ARG A 94 -3.35 -0.78 0.57
CA ARG A 94 -2.89 -1.93 1.35
C ARG A 94 -4.08 -2.80 1.74
N ILE A 95 -3.90 -4.11 1.66
CA ILE A 95 -4.90 -5.10 2.09
C ILE A 95 -4.30 -5.91 3.24
N LEU A 96 -4.99 -5.95 4.37
CA LEU A 96 -4.70 -6.86 5.46
C LEU A 96 -5.81 -7.89 5.60
N MET A 97 -5.45 -9.17 5.63
CA MET A 97 -6.40 -10.26 5.81
C MET A 97 -5.99 -11.17 6.94
N ASN A 98 -6.98 -11.63 7.71
CA ASN A 98 -6.79 -12.72 8.66
C ASN A 98 -7.22 -14.05 8.01
N ILE A 99 -6.37 -15.07 8.11
CA ILE A 99 -6.68 -16.44 7.68
C ILE A 99 -6.56 -17.38 8.88
N THR A 100 -7.65 -18.02 9.27
CA THR A 100 -7.61 -19.04 10.34
C THR A 100 -6.98 -20.31 9.82
N THR A 101 -6.04 -20.87 10.58
CA THR A 101 -5.39 -22.14 10.24
C THR A 101 -5.81 -23.26 11.18
N PRO A 102 -5.86 -24.51 10.69
CA PRO A 102 -6.32 -25.65 11.48
C PRO A 102 -5.28 -26.17 12.48
N GLY A 103 -4.04 -25.65 12.50
CA GLY A 103 -2.91 -26.27 13.20
C GLY A 103 -2.05 -25.30 14.01
N ASN A 104 -1.49 -25.82 15.11
CA ASN A 104 -0.60 -25.13 16.04
C ASN A 104 0.88 -25.30 15.66
N ARG A 105 1.49 -24.22 15.16
CA ARG A 105 2.90 -23.78 15.14
C ARG A 105 4.10 -24.72 14.95
N LEU A 106 4.05 -26.03 15.12
CA LEU A 106 5.25 -26.84 15.20
C LEU A 106 5.68 -27.37 13.82
N ALA A 107 6.69 -26.68 13.28
CA ALA A 107 7.54 -27.00 12.12
C ALA A 107 7.09 -26.50 10.74
N SER A 108 6.91 -25.19 10.58
CA SER A 108 6.97 -24.58 9.24
C SER A 108 7.82 -23.32 9.25
N GLU A 109 9.12 -23.50 9.00
CA GLU A 109 9.75 -22.54 8.09
C GLU A 109 9.11 -22.73 6.71
N PRO A 110 8.73 -21.63 6.04
CA PRO A 110 8.38 -21.67 4.61
C PRO A 110 9.46 -22.47 3.86
N ASN A 111 9.06 -23.36 2.96
CA ASN A 111 9.96 -24.23 2.18
C ASN A 111 10.66 -25.40 2.92
N SER A 112 10.33 -25.69 4.19
CA SER A 112 10.80 -26.96 4.80
C SER A 112 10.14 -28.19 4.17
N PRO A 113 10.86 -29.31 3.95
CA PRO A 113 10.31 -30.48 3.27
C PRO A 113 9.10 -31.07 4.02
N PRO A 114 8.10 -31.63 3.30
CA PRO A 114 6.96 -32.28 3.93
C PRO A 114 7.40 -33.47 4.80
N SER A 115 6.84 -33.56 6.00
CA SER A 115 7.00 -34.68 6.93
C SER A 115 5.72 -34.88 7.73
N ASP A 116 5.55 -36.04 8.36
CA ASP A 116 4.40 -36.26 9.25
C ASP A 116 4.36 -35.24 10.41
N ALA A 117 5.52 -34.70 10.80
CA ALA A 117 5.65 -33.72 11.87
C ALA A 117 5.14 -32.31 11.50
N ASN A 118 5.03 -31.97 10.20
CA ASN A 118 4.54 -30.67 9.75
C ASN A 118 3.29 -30.75 8.86
N LYS A 119 2.65 -31.93 8.80
CA LYS A 119 1.40 -32.11 8.07
C LYS A 119 0.33 -31.14 8.59
N GLY A 120 -0.31 -30.43 7.67
CA GLY A 120 -1.33 -29.43 7.99
C GLY A 120 -0.79 -28.02 8.26
N ALA A 121 0.53 -27.82 8.29
CA ALA A 121 1.11 -26.48 8.28
C ALA A 121 0.94 -25.81 6.91
N VAL A 122 0.93 -24.49 6.87
CA VAL A 122 0.92 -23.73 5.61
C VAL A 122 2.20 -24.01 4.84
N ASP A 123 2.06 -24.44 3.59
CA ASP A 123 3.16 -24.67 2.66
C ASP A 123 3.36 -23.46 1.76
N THR A 124 2.32 -23.12 0.99
CA THR A 124 2.29 -21.98 0.09
C THR A 124 1.05 -21.13 0.34
N LEU A 125 1.22 -19.82 0.17
CA LEU A 125 0.16 -18.84 0.17
C LEU A 125 0.35 -17.97 -1.06
N GLU A 126 -0.70 -17.86 -1.87
CA GLU A 126 -0.72 -17.01 -3.05
C GLU A 126 -1.98 -16.15 -3.05
N VAL A 127 -1.80 -14.85 -3.28
CA VAL A 127 -2.89 -13.90 -3.46
C VAL A 127 -2.87 -13.43 -4.91
N LEU A 128 -3.99 -13.58 -5.60
CA LEU A 128 -4.12 -13.22 -7.01
C LEU A 128 -5.22 -12.19 -7.22
N TYR A 129 -4.93 -11.26 -8.12
CA TYR A 129 -5.93 -10.35 -8.68
C TYR A 129 -5.95 -10.52 -10.20
N LYS A 130 -7.13 -10.84 -10.75
CA LYS A 130 -7.31 -11.15 -12.19
C LYS A 130 -6.30 -12.19 -12.72
N GLY A 131 -5.97 -13.18 -11.87
CA GLY A 131 -5.02 -14.24 -12.20
C GLY A 131 -3.54 -13.86 -12.13
N GLN A 132 -3.21 -12.62 -11.74
CA GLN A 132 -1.82 -12.19 -11.53
C GLN A 132 -1.46 -12.27 -10.05
N SER A 133 -0.29 -12.83 -9.75
CA SER A 133 0.23 -12.96 -8.38
C SER A 133 0.65 -11.60 -7.82
N LEU A 134 0.14 -11.27 -6.63
CA LEU A 134 0.46 -10.05 -5.90
C LEU A 134 1.59 -10.30 -4.90
N ASN A 135 2.41 -9.27 -4.68
CA ASN A 135 3.35 -9.25 -3.56
C ASN A 135 2.56 -9.28 -2.25
N SER A 136 2.90 -10.27 -1.42
CA SER A 136 2.30 -10.42 -0.10
C SER A 136 3.34 -10.94 0.89
N GLY A 137 3.26 -10.42 2.12
CA GLY A 137 3.95 -10.97 3.27
C GLY A 137 2.93 -11.60 4.22
N TYR A 138 3.36 -12.51 5.07
CA TYR A 138 2.51 -13.02 6.13
C TYR A 138 3.28 -13.25 7.41
N GLU A 139 2.58 -13.10 8.53
CA GLU A 139 3.08 -13.48 9.85
C GLU A 139 2.08 -14.42 10.52
N PHE A 140 2.62 -15.46 11.15
CA PHE A 140 1.84 -16.31 12.04
C PHE A 140 1.52 -15.58 13.33
N MET A 141 0.26 -15.65 13.71
CA MET A 141 -0.23 -15.16 14.98
C MET A 141 -0.67 -16.34 15.85
N ASP A 142 -0.09 -16.40 17.05
CA ASP A 142 -0.57 -17.29 18.09
C ASP A 142 -1.65 -16.58 18.90
N GLY A 143 -2.89 -17.01 18.76
CA GLY A 143 -3.96 -16.64 19.67
C GLY A 143 -4.20 -17.74 20.72
N GLU A 144 -4.73 -17.37 21.88
CA GLU A 144 -5.16 -18.32 22.92
C GLU A 144 -6.23 -19.32 22.44
N THR A 145 -6.96 -18.99 21.36
CA THR A 145 -8.10 -19.77 20.85
C THR A 145 -7.88 -20.37 19.45
N GLY A 146 -6.70 -20.24 18.85
CA GLY A 146 -6.38 -20.80 17.53
C GLY A 146 -5.22 -20.08 16.83
N SER A 147 -4.63 -20.75 15.83
CA SER A 147 -3.54 -20.19 15.02
C SER A 147 -4.09 -19.48 13.78
N SER A 148 -3.57 -18.29 13.49
CA SER A 148 -3.93 -17.53 12.29
C SER A 148 -2.71 -17.01 11.54
N LEU A 149 -2.91 -16.65 10.27
CA LEU A 149 -1.97 -15.84 9.49
C LEU A 149 -2.58 -14.46 9.28
N ILE A 150 -1.80 -13.44 9.55
CA ILE A 150 -2.07 -12.10 9.02
C ILE A 150 -1.29 -11.96 7.72
N VAL A 151 -2.01 -11.68 6.64
CA VAL A 151 -1.46 -11.50 5.30
C VAL A 151 -1.52 -10.02 4.95
N ASP A 152 -0.38 -9.45 4.59
CA ASP A 152 -0.23 -8.07 4.15
C ASP A 152 0.08 -8.05 2.65
N VAL A 153 -0.90 -7.64 1.85
CA VAL A 153 -0.83 -7.62 0.39
C VAL A 153 -0.65 -6.18 -0.08
N THR A 154 0.36 -5.98 -0.93
CA THR A 154 0.62 -4.68 -1.55
C THR A 154 -0.03 -4.59 -2.92
N SER A 155 -0.22 -3.36 -3.42
CA SER A 155 -0.72 -3.11 -4.77
C SER A 155 0.37 -3.28 -5.84
N THR A 156 1.20 -4.32 -5.74
CA THR A 156 2.27 -4.62 -6.70
C THR A 156 2.28 -6.10 -7.03
N THR A 157 2.66 -6.47 -8.25
CA THR A 157 2.83 -7.88 -8.66
C THR A 157 4.18 -8.43 -8.19
N SER A 158 4.37 -9.76 -8.31
CA SER A 158 5.68 -10.42 -8.13
C SER A 158 6.78 -9.98 -9.10
N THR A 159 6.42 -9.20 -10.13
CA THR A 159 7.32 -8.55 -11.08
C THR A 159 7.44 -7.05 -10.83
N ASP A 160 7.06 -6.60 -9.63
CA ASP A 160 7.11 -5.22 -9.15
C ASP A 160 6.29 -4.21 -9.97
N GLN A 161 5.30 -4.68 -10.73
CA GLN A 161 4.39 -3.81 -11.45
C GLN A 161 3.29 -3.30 -10.51
N THR A 162 3.07 -1.99 -10.50
CA THR A 162 1.97 -1.39 -9.70
C THR A 162 0.61 -1.78 -10.28
N VAL A 163 -0.27 -2.27 -9.40
CA VAL A 163 -1.65 -2.65 -9.70
C VAL A 163 -2.59 -1.57 -9.19
N GLN A 164 -3.56 -1.18 -10.03
CA GLN A 164 -4.64 -0.28 -9.62
C GLN A 164 -5.88 -1.10 -9.26
N PHE A 165 -6.27 -1.03 -7.98
CA PHE A 165 -7.48 -1.67 -7.49
C PHE A 165 -8.67 -0.72 -7.63
N PRO A 166 -9.83 -1.20 -8.12
CA PRO A 166 -11.09 -0.46 -7.97
C PRO A 166 -11.58 -0.50 -6.52
N ASP A 167 -12.61 0.27 -6.21
CA ASP A 167 -13.24 0.28 -4.87
C ASP A 167 -13.85 -1.06 -4.46
N GLN A 168 -14.19 -1.91 -5.43
CA GLN A 168 -14.71 -3.25 -5.18
C GLN A 168 -14.22 -4.24 -6.24
N PHE A 169 -13.71 -5.38 -5.80
CA PHE A 169 -13.20 -6.46 -6.64
C PHE A 169 -13.10 -7.77 -5.87
N ASP A 170 -12.85 -8.87 -6.58
CA ASP A 170 -12.59 -10.16 -5.95
C ASP A 170 -11.09 -10.46 -5.98
N LEU A 171 -10.58 -10.94 -4.85
CA LEU A 171 -9.27 -11.59 -4.75
C LEU A 171 -9.44 -13.10 -4.78
N THR A 172 -8.51 -13.78 -5.44
CA THR A 172 -8.33 -15.22 -5.25
C THR A 172 -7.22 -15.43 -4.23
N VAL A 173 -7.50 -16.20 -3.18
CA VAL A 173 -6.48 -16.59 -2.19
C VAL A 173 -6.35 -18.10 -2.23
N ASN A 174 -5.16 -18.59 -2.56
CA ASN A 174 -4.85 -20.01 -2.57
C ASN A 174 -3.93 -20.32 -1.40
N VAL A 175 -4.32 -21.28 -0.55
CA VAL A 175 -3.46 -21.79 0.53
C VAL A 175 -3.29 -23.29 0.37
N THR A 176 -2.04 -23.74 0.27
CA THR A 176 -1.72 -25.17 0.27
C THR A 176 -1.19 -25.55 1.64
N LEU A 177 -1.65 -26.70 2.16
CA LEU A 177 -1.15 -27.26 3.41
C LEU A 177 -0.20 -28.42 3.12
N LYS A 178 0.86 -28.56 3.92
CA LYS A 178 1.80 -29.69 3.79
C LYS A 178 1.09 -31.01 3.99
N GLY A 179 1.34 -31.95 3.08
CA GLY A 179 0.71 -33.27 3.09
C GLY A 179 -0.75 -33.30 2.61
N TYR A 180 -1.19 -32.23 1.90
CA TYR A 180 -2.47 -32.15 1.21
C TYR A 180 -2.25 -31.72 -0.24
N ASP A 181 -2.81 -32.45 -1.21
CA ASP A 181 -2.62 -32.17 -2.64
C ASP A 181 -3.56 -31.09 -3.18
N VAL A 182 -4.63 -30.77 -2.46
CA VAL A 182 -5.68 -29.85 -2.94
C VAL A 182 -5.58 -28.52 -2.19
N PRO A 183 -5.35 -27.39 -2.90
CA PRO A 183 -5.26 -26.07 -2.28
C PRO A 183 -6.63 -25.58 -1.84
N PHE A 184 -6.69 -24.92 -0.68
CA PHE A 184 -7.87 -24.18 -0.21
C PHE A 184 -7.95 -22.87 -1.01
N GLN A 185 -8.89 -22.80 -1.94
CA GLN A 185 -9.09 -21.63 -2.80
C GLN A 185 -10.30 -20.82 -2.34
N PHE A 186 -10.06 -19.56 -2.00
CA PHE A 186 -11.08 -18.58 -1.63
C PHE A 186 -11.28 -17.57 -2.76
N VAL A 187 -12.53 -17.15 -2.96
CA VAL A 187 -12.87 -15.93 -3.71
C VAL A 187 -13.34 -14.90 -2.69
N VAL A 188 -12.50 -13.93 -2.39
CA VAL A 188 -12.71 -12.96 -1.32
C VAL A 188 -13.23 -11.65 -1.93
N PRO A 189 -14.47 -11.25 -1.63
CA PRO A 189 -14.97 -9.94 -2.07
C PRO A 189 -14.30 -8.85 -1.25
N VAL A 190 -13.49 -8.03 -1.92
CA VAL A 190 -12.81 -6.87 -1.35
C VAL A 190 -13.61 -5.63 -1.66
N LYS A 191 -13.81 -4.80 -0.64
CA LYS A 191 -14.42 -3.48 -0.78
C LYS A 191 -13.64 -2.47 0.05
N ARG A 192 -13.33 -1.32 -0.54
CA ARG A 192 -12.72 -0.22 0.19
C ARG A 192 -13.72 0.28 1.24
N SER A 193 -13.27 0.28 2.48
CA SER A 193 -14.08 0.67 3.64
C SER A 193 -13.67 2.03 4.20
N THR A 194 -12.49 2.53 3.84
CA THR A 194 -11.96 3.80 4.36
C THR A 194 -12.31 5.00 3.45
N PRO A 195 -12.43 6.21 4.02
CA PRO A 195 -12.34 7.43 3.23
C PRO A 195 -10.92 7.63 2.70
N ILE A 196 -10.79 8.46 1.66
CA ILE A 196 -9.51 8.83 1.06
C ILE A 196 -9.51 10.33 0.74
N THR A 197 -8.40 10.99 1.05
CA THR A 197 -8.10 12.33 0.55
C THR A 197 -7.00 12.19 -0.50
N VAL A 198 -7.26 12.69 -1.71
CA VAL A 198 -6.29 12.66 -2.82
C VAL A 198 -5.85 14.09 -3.12
N LEU A 199 -4.55 14.31 -3.04
CA LEU A 199 -3.91 15.58 -3.41
C LEU A 199 -3.04 15.31 -4.63
N THR A 200 -3.13 16.15 -5.66
CA THR A 200 -2.32 16.01 -6.87
C THR A 200 -1.49 17.26 -7.11
N SER A 201 -0.34 17.08 -7.77
CA SER A 201 0.52 18.17 -8.21
C SER A 201 1.05 17.88 -9.60
N GLU A 202 0.89 18.86 -10.49
CA GLU A 202 1.51 18.85 -11.81
C GLU A 202 2.88 19.53 -11.81
N GLU A 203 3.34 20.01 -10.65
CA GLU A 203 4.62 20.72 -10.54
C GLU A 203 5.80 19.74 -10.63
N THR A 204 6.70 20.01 -11.58
CA THR A 204 8.00 19.33 -11.65
C THR A 204 9.05 20.22 -11.00
N LYS A 205 9.75 19.69 -10.01
CA LYS A 205 10.90 20.32 -9.34
C LYS A 205 12.20 19.88 -10.00
N HIS A 206 13.21 20.75 -9.94
CA HIS A 206 14.46 20.56 -10.66
C HIS A 206 15.66 20.81 -9.76
N HIS A 207 16.58 19.85 -9.71
CA HIS A 207 17.86 19.98 -9.00
C HIS A 207 18.86 18.97 -9.56
N ASP A 208 20.11 19.37 -9.82
CA ASP A 208 21.18 18.45 -10.24
C ASP A 208 20.79 17.45 -11.37
N ASN A 209 20.14 17.96 -12.43
CA ASN A 209 19.58 17.18 -13.56
C ASN A 209 18.44 16.20 -13.22
N ILE A 210 18.01 16.13 -11.97
CA ILE A 210 16.80 15.43 -11.55
C ILE A 210 15.59 16.32 -11.87
N ASN A 211 14.59 15.77 -12.56
CA ASN A 211 13.28 16.40 -12.73
C ASN A 211 12.27 15.54 -11.96
N LEU A 212 11.97 15.95 -10.74
CA LEU A 212 11.14 15.18 -9.81
C LEU A 212 9.71 15.74 -9.82
N GLN A 213 8.73 14.85 -9.94
CA GLN A 213 7.33 15.16 -9.71
C GLN A 213 6.80 14.28 -8.57
N ASN A 214 6.44 14.90 -7.46
CA ASN A 214 5.60 14.28 -6.44
C ASN A 214 4.14 14.43 -6.92
N SER A 215 3.68 13.50 -7.74
CA SER A 215 2.47 13.68 -8.55
C SER A 215 1.17 13.53 -7.76
N MET A 216 1.18 12.68 -6.73
CA MET A 216 -0.01 12.37 -5.96
C MET A 216 0.32 11.96 -4.52
N LEU A 217 -0.49 12.44 -3.58
CA LEU A 217 -0.52 12.00 -2.19
C LEU A 217 -1.92 11.50 -1.85
N GLU A 218 -2.01 10.23 -1.47
CA GLU A 218 -3.25 9.57 -1.04
C GLU A 218 -3.20 9.38 0.48
N ILE A 219 -4.15 9.97 1.21
CA ILE A 219 -4.22 9.89 2.68
C ILE A 219 -5.46 9.11 3.08
N THR A 220 -5.26 8.00 3.80
CA THR A 220 -6.32 7.21 4.42
C THR A 220 -6.07 7.11 5.94
N PRO A 221 -7.07 6.70 6.75
CA PRO A 221 -6.84 6.38 8.16
C PRO A 221 -5.78 5.29 8.40
N MET A 222 -5.48 4.47 7.41
CA MET A 222 -4.57 3.33 7.55
C MET A 222 -3.18 3.60 6.98
N THR A 223 -3.07 4.37 5.90
CA THR A 223 -1.83 4.55 5.14
C THR A 223 -1.80 5.93 4.47
N THR A 224 -0.62 6.52 4.39
CA THR A 224 -0.34 7.63 3.48
C THR A 224 0.52 7.13 2.33
N GLN A 225 0.12 7.31 1.08
CA GLN A 225 0.86 6.85 -0.09
C GLN A 225 1.29 8.03 -0.97
N LEU A 226 2.59 8.17 -1.18
CA LEU A 226 3.20 9.13 -2.10
C LEU A 226 3.50 8.45 -3.43
N SER A 227 3.05 9.05 -4.53
CA SER A 227 3.45 8.68 -5.89
C SER A 227 4.52 9.65 -6.39
N VAL A 228 5.65 9.08 -6.81
CA VAL A 228 6.82 9.82 -7.29
C VAL A 228 7.06 9.46 -8.75
N GLU A 229 7.46 10.45 -9.54
CA GLU A 229 7.86 10.26 -10.94
C GLU A 229 9.08 11.12 -11.29
N TYR A 230 10.05 10.53 -11.97
CA TYR A 230 11.18 11.21 -12.58
C TYR A 230 10.87 11.47 -14.05
N LYS A 231 10.81 12.76 -14.43
CA LYS A 231 10.46 13.19 -15.79
C LYS A 231 11.70 13.33 -16.67
N THR A 232 11.60 12.88 -17.91
CA THR A 232 12.61 13.17 -18.94
C THR A 232 12.38 14.56 -19.55
N LYS A 233 13.46 15.18 -20.06
CA LYS A 233 13.35 16.38 -20.87
C LYS A 233 12.81 16.04 -22.27
N PRO A 234 12.19 16.98 -23.00
CA PRO A 234 11.76 16.74 -24.38
C PRO A 234 12.92 16.22 -25.25
N GLY A 235 12.73 15.03 -25.85
CA GLY A 235 13.74 14.38 -26.70
C GLY A 235 14.81 13.58 -25.96
N GLN A 236 14.79 13.56 -24.63
CA GLN A 236 15.68 12.74 -23.79
C GLN A 236 15.00 11.41 -23.47
N ASN A 237 15.74 10.30 -23.61
CA ASN A 237 15.27 8.99 -23.15
C ASN A 237 15.62 8.74 -21.67
N VAL A 238 15.06 7.68 -21.07
CA VAL A 238 15.29 7.37 -19.66
C VAL A 238 16.77 7.09 -19.37
N GLU A 239 17.46 6.31 -20.19
CA GLU A 239 18.88 5.97 -20.01
C GLU A 239 19.77 7.24 -20.00
N GLU A 240 19.51 8.17 -20.91
CA GLU A 240 20.19 9.46 -20.99
C GLU A 240 19.89 10.37 -19.78
N MET A 241 18.65 10.35 -19.27
CA MET A 241 18.30 11.04 -18.04
C MET A 241 19.11 10.50 -16.88
N LEU A 242 19.11 9.18 -16.69
CA LEU A 242 19.81 8.51 -15.60
C LEU A 242 21.32 8.74 -15.66
N ALA A 243 21.93 8.64 -16.83
CA ALA A 243 23.36 8.92 -17.03
C ALA A 243 23.75 10.39 -16.75
N SER A 244 22.78 11.31 -16.75
CA SER A 244 23.03 12.74 -16.48
C SER A 244 22.94 13.11 -15.00
N ILE A 245 22.40 12.22 -14.16
CA ILE A 245 22.24 12.43 -12.72
C ILE A 245 23.59 12.22 -12.03
N PRO A 246 24.03 13.13 -11.14
CA PRO A 246 25.29 12.95 -10.42
C PRO A 246 25.34 11.66 -9.60
N SER A 247 26.51 11.03 -9.54
CA SER A 247 26.70 9.73 -8.87
C SER A 247 26.35 9.73 -7.38
N LYS A 248 26.33 10.90 -6.71
CA LYS A 248 25.86 11.01 -5.32
C LYS A 248 24.39 10.62 -5.13
N TYR A 249 23.60 10.58 -6.20
CA TYR A 249 22.22 10.13 -6.20
C TYR A 249 22.04 8.71 -6.72
N GLU A 250 23.10 7.96 -7.00
CA GLU A 250 22.96 6.56 -7.40
C GLU A 250 22.30 5.77 -6.25
N GLY A 251 21.26 5.00 -6.57
CA GLY A 251 20.58 4.18 -5.57
C GLY A 251 21.43 2.98 -5.17
N ALA A 252 21.41 2.64 -3.88
CA ALA A 252 21.97 1.37 -3.42
C ALA A 252 21.14 0.18 -3.95
N ASN A 253 21.76 -1.00 -4.04
CA ASN A 253 21.09 -2.29 -4.30
C ASN A 253 20.22 -2.34 -5.57
N GLY A 254 20.61 -1.64 -6.65
CA GLY A 254 19.89 -1.66 -7.93
C GLY A 254 18.77 -0.63 -8.04
N GLY A 255 18.60 0.25 -7.05
CA GLY A 255 17.75 1.43 -7.16
C GLY A 255 18.35 2.44 -8.14
N VAL A 256 17.50 3.04 -8.96
CA VAL A 256 17.95 3.92 -10.06
C VAL A 256 18.40 5.30 -9.54
N ILE A 257 17.65 5.86 -8.58
CA ILE A 257 17.96 7.13 -7.89
C ILE A 257 17.73 6.94 -6.39
N GLY A 258 18.74 7.20 -5.57
CA GLY A 258 18.80 6.97 -4.12
C GLY A 258 18.13 8.04 -3.26
N LEU A 259 17.08 8.71 -3.77
CA LEU A 259 16.31 9.66 -2.96
C LEU A 259 15.37 8.94 -2.01
N SER A 260 15.38 9.39 -0.76
CA SER A 260 14.40 9.05 0.28
C SER A 260 13.53 10.28 0.58
N PHE A 261 12.41 10.08 1.27
CA PHE A 261 11.40 11.12 1.46
C PHE A 261 10.92 11.14 2.90
N ASP A 262 10.94 12.33 3.49
CA ASP A 262 10.22 12.62 4.72
C ASP A 262 8.91 13.33 4.37
N ILE A 263 7.86 13.02 5.12
CA ILE A 263 6.54 13.64 4.98
C ILE A 263 6.18 14.26 6.32
N GLU A 264 5.87 15.55 6.33
CA GLU A 264 5.53 16.32 7.53
C GLU A 264 4.20 17.06 7.37
N ASP A 265 3.43 17.17 8.46
CA ASP A 265 2.25 18.04 8.54
C ASP A 265 2.61 19.51 8.85
N GLU A 266 1.61 20.40 8.96
CA GLU A 266 1.79 21.81 9.31
C GLU A 266 2.46 22.06 10.67
N ASN A 267 2.48 21.06 11.56
CA ASN A 267 3.08 21.15 12.89
C ASN A 267 4.49 20.52 12.93
N GLY A 268 5.00 20.04 11.79
CA GLY A 268 6.27 19.33 11.70
C GLY A 268 6.20 17.89 12.21
N VAL A 269 5.02 17.29 12.36
CA VAL A 269 4.88 15.87 12.70
C VAL A 269 5.25 15.05 11.48
N GLN A 270 6.34 14.31 11.61
CA GLN A 270 6.88 13.48 10.55
C GLN A 270 6.27 12.07 10.55
N LEU A 271 5.87 11.59 9.37
CA LEU A 271 5.43 10.22 9.17
C LEU A 271 6.60 9.26 8.99
N LYS A 272 6.46 8.03 9.50
CA LYS A 272 7.45 6.97 9.28
C LYS A 272 7.14 6.18 8.02
N PRO A 273 8.15 5.80 7.22
CA PRO A 273 7.94 4.93 6.07
C PRO A 273 7.52 3.52 6.53
N ILE A 274 6.62 2.91 5.78
CA ILE A 274 6.15 1.52 5.95
C ILE A 274 6.87 0.61 4.95
N LYS A 275 6.71 0.90 3.66
CA LYS A 275 7.18 0.10 2.53
C LYS A 275 7.39 1.02 1.31
N GLY A 276 8.34 0.68 0.46
CA GLY A 276 8.59 1.38 -0.79
C GLY A 276 10.05 1.29 -1.17
N HIS A 277 10.32 0.85 -2.39
CA HIS A 277 11.67 0.86 -2.97
C HIS A 277 11.60 1.55 -4.34
N PRO A 278 12.54 2.45 -4.66
CA PRO A 278 12.62 3.07 -5.98
C PRO A 278 13.13 2.05 -7.00
N LEU A 279 12.22 1.24 -7.55
CA LEU A 279 12.55 0.20 -8.54
C LEU A 279 12.40 0.68 -9.99
N SER A 280 11.85 1.88 -10.21
CA SER A 280 11.59 2.45 -11.55
C SER A 280 11.53 3.98 -11.54
N GLU A 281 11.47 4.58 -12.73
CA GLU A 281 11.29 6.02 -12.92
C GLU A 281 9.99 6.58 -12.31
N SER A 282 8.99 5.73 -12.09
CA SER A 282 7.83 6.03 -11.26
C SER A 282 7.64 4.96 -10.21
N TYR A 283 7.37 5.35 -8.97
CA TYR A 283 7.19 4.42 -7.86
C TYR A 283 6.31 5.02 -6.77
N LYS A 284 5.86 4.15 -5.87
CA LYS A 284 5.00 4.49 -4.74
C LYS A 284 5.71 4.18 -3.44
N ILE A 285 5.56 5.08 -2.47
CA ILE A 285 6.10 4.93 -1.11
C ILE A 285 4.94 5.04 -0.14
N GLN A 286 4.85 4.09 0.78
CA GLN A 286 3.84 4.04 1.82
C GLN A 286 4.44 4.50 3.14
N PHE A 287 3.67 5.30 3.86
CA PHE A 287 3.97 5.88 5.17
C PHE A 287 2.83 5.58 6.14
N GLU A 288 3.13 5.70 7.43
CA GLU A 288 2.12 5.72 8.49
C GLU A 288 1.04 6.77 8.20
N PRO A 289 -0.20 6.56 8.66
CA PRO A 289 -1.25 7.57 8.47
C PRO A 289 -0.99 8.80 9.34
N PHE A 290 -1.56 9.93 8.93
CA PHE A 290 -1.75 11.04 9.85
C PHE A 290 -2.83 10.71 10.89
N LYS A 291 -2.62 11.11 12.14
CA LYS A 291 -3.61 10.95 13.23
C LYS A 291 -4.92 11.69 12.95
N THR A 292 -4.81 12.82 12.27
CA THR A 292 -5.89 13.67 11.81
C THR A 292 -5.53 14.20 10.44
N LEU A 293 -6.52 14.48 9.60
CA LEU A 293 -6.25 15.06 8.30
C LEU A 293 -5.53 16.41 8.47
N PRO A 294 -4.30 16.59 7.93
CA PRO A 294 -3.54 17.83 8.07
C PRO A 294 -4.11 18.92 7.16
N SER A 295 -3.76 20.18 7.44
CA SER A 295 -4.11 21.33 6.58
C SER A 295 -3.13 21.46 5.41
N THR A 296 -1.86 21.12 5.65
CA THR A 296 -0.81 21.10 4.63
C THR A 296 0.11 19.92 4.84
N VAL A 297 0.64 19.38 3.75
CA VAL A 297 1.65 18.32 3.81
C VAL A 297 2.88 18.75 3.03
N THR A 298 4.05 18.65 3.66
CA THR A 298 5.33 18.92 3.02
C THR A 298 6.06 17.61 2.75
N ILE A 299 6.44 17.40 1.50
CA ILE A 299 7.28 16.30 1.05
C ILE A 299 8.71 16.81 0.94
N LYS A 300 9.63 16.16 1.66
CA LYS A 300 11.05 16.54 1.76
C LYS A 300 11.95 15.42 1.24
N PRO A 301 12.44 15.53 -0.01
CA PRO A 301 13.43 14.61 -0.55
C PRO A 301 14.79 14.79 0.14
N TYR A 302 15.48 13.68 0.40
CA TYR A 302 16.81 13.69 1.00
C TYR A 302 17.67 12.50 0.55
N LEU A 303 18.98 12.64 0.70
CA LEU A 303 19.95 11.55 0.61
C LEU A 303 20.31 11.02 2.00
N ILE A 304 20.49 9.71 2.11
CA ILE A 304 21.09 9.08 3.29
C ILE A 304 22.61 9.15 3.14
N VAL A 305 23.26 9.98 3.94
CA VAL A 305 24.72 10.18 3.91
C VAL A 305 25.43 9.13 4.78
N SER A 306 24.80 8.72 5.87
CA SER A 306 25.25 7.60 6.69
C SER A 306 24.10 7.03 7.49
N GLU A 307 24.10 5.71 7.68
CA GLU A 307 23.17 4.99 8.54
C GLU A 307 23.91 3.95 9.39
N GLY A 308 23.41 3.74 10.60
CA GLY A 308 23.77 2.65 11.49
C GLY A 308 23.10 1.35 11.06
N HIS A 309 23.62 0.23 11.57
CA HIS A 309 23.04 -1.08 11.33
C HIS A 309 22.15 -1.50 12.49
N ALA A 310 21.02 -2.14 12.18
CA ALA A 310 20.17 -2.73 13.19
C ALA A 310 20.99 -3.71 14.06
N PRO A 311 20.94 -3.61 15.40
CA PRO A 311 21.58 -4.60 16.25
C PRO A 311 21.05 -6.00 15.96
N ALA A 312 21.92 -7.01 16.07
CA ALA A 312 21.50 -8.40 15.89
C ALA A 312 20.37 -8.77 16.87
N GLY A 313 19.30 -9.37 16.36
CA GLY A 313 18.18 -9.87 17.16
C GLY A 313 17.03 -8.89 17.40
N VAL A 314 17.03 -7.70 16.77
CA VAL A 314 15.84 -6.83 16.77
C VAL A 314 14.73 -7.47 15.92
N VAL A 315 13.53 -7.54 16.49
CA VAL A 315 12.31 -8.05 15.83
C VAL A 315 11.33 -6.88 15.73
N GLY A 316 10.72 -6.69 14.56
CA GLY A 316 9.82 -5.56 14.27
C GLY A 316 10.51 -4.35 13.63
N ARG A 317 9.80 -3.22 13.53
CA ARG A 317 10.36 -1.98 12.96
C ARG A 317 11.48 -1.44 13.85
N TRP A 318 12.67 -1.29 13.27
CA TRP A 318 13.82 -0.66 13.93
C TRP A 318 14.06 0.73 13.33
N GLU A 319 14.32 1.69 14.20
CA GLU A 319 14.64 3.07 13.81
C GLU A 319 16.11 3.33 14.12
N ASP A 320 16.89 3.63 13.07
CA ASP A 320 18.24 4.11 13.28
C ASP A 320 18.21 5.58 13.71
N LYS A 321 18.65 5.83 14.94
CA LYS A 321 18.72 7.19 15.50
C LYS A 321 19.93 7.98 15.01
N ASN A 322 20.81 7.36 14.22
CA ASN A 322 22.04 7.98 13.72
C ASN A 322 22.02 8.22 12.20
N ILE A 323 20.85 8.15 11.55
CA ILE A 323 20.74 8.48 10.13
C ILE A 323 21.11 9.95 9.94
N VAL A 324 22.11 10.20 9.10
CA VAL A 324 22.46 11.54 8.65
C VAL A 324 21.79 11.77 7.30
N LYS A 325 20.86 12.72 7.27
CA LYS A 325 20.09 13.09 6.09
C LYS A 325 20.65 14.38 5.48
N GLU A 326 20.84 14.39 4.17
CA GLU A 326 21.09 15.60 3.39
C GLU A 326 19.83 15.94 2.60
N TYR A 327 19.07 16.93 3.08
CA TYR A 327 17.84 17.39 2.43
C TYR A 327 18.14 18.18 1.16
N ILE A 328 17.22 18.13 0.21
CA ILE A 328 17.30 18.84 -1.07
C ILE A 328 16.10 19.80 -1.18
N PRO A 329 16.19 21.01 -0.60
CA PRO A 329 15.07 21.95 -0.53
C PRO A 329 14.47 22.32 -1.90
N GLU A 330 15.28 22.31 -2.95
CA GLU A 330 14.86 22.59 -4.33
C GLU A 330 13.86 21.57 -4.89
N LEU A 331 13.80 20.38 -4.29
CA LEU A 331 12.89 19.30 -4.66
C LEU A 331 11.67 19.18 -3.71
N GLU A 332 11.57 20.03 -2.70
CA GLU A 332 10.44 20.02 -1.75
C GLU A 332 9.12 20.35 -2.44
N THR A 333 8.06 19.64 -2.06
CA THR A 333 6.69 19.87 -2.57
C THR A 333 5.75 20.08 -1.40
N VAL A 334 4.90 21.10 -1.48
CA VAL A 334 3.86 21.38 -0.47
C VAL A 334 2.49 21.15 -1.09
N PHE A 335 1.72 20.24 -0.49
CA PHE A 335 0.32 20.05 -0.81
C PHE A 335 -0.55 20.83 0.18
N SER A 336 -1.57 21.51 -0.33
CA SER A 336 -2.63 22.10 0.49
C SER A 336 -3.82 21.15 0.54
N VAL A 337 -4.30 20.86 1.74
CA VAL A 337 -5.53 20.11 1.96
C VAL A 337 -6.67 21.12 2.10
N GLN A 338 -7.55 21.17 1.10
CA GLN A 338 -8.65 22.13 1.04
C GLN A 338 -9.87 21.70 1.86
#